data_AF-A0A7X3UEX5-F1
#
_entry.id   AF-A0A7X3UEX5-F1
#
_cell.length_a   1.000
_cell.length_b   1.000
_cell.length_c   1.000
_cell.angle_alpha   90.00
_cell.angle_beta   90.00
_cell.angle_gamma   90.00
#
_symmetry.space_group_name_H-M   'P 1'
#
loop_
_entity.id
_entity.type
_entity.pdbx_description
1 polymer ?
#
loop_
_entity_poly.entity_id
_entity_poly.type
_entity_poly.pdbx_seq_one_letter_code
_entity_poly.pdbx_strand_id
1 'polypeptide(L)'
;MKRILLLINAHNPPFSQFASMFEGLVDGASQFTLDVTDDRNALCDPSDYDAVALYIASGELTRDQEKGITGYVRNGGGLLAVHTANAGLAQYADYIEMIGTEFIGHDPLGDFDVEVDPAFDDILPRMSRSFRVQDECYNMDIKTEAPLRWFQHGIWKLERQPLGYLRDYGKGRVFYTALGHDNRTFVHADFQDQLIKGLRYVCGMTDGSPVRIGLVGYGPLFGMGRHHSEQIAATRGFELGAVCDRDPARLEAAREEQGEDVPMFEDA
;
A
#
# COMPACT_ATOMS: atom_id res chain seq x y z
N MET A 1 12.01 11.63 8.87
CA MET A 1 10.67 11.37 8.32
C MET A 1 10.68 11.70 6.84
N LYS A 2 9.91 10.97 6.04
CA LYS A 2 9.78 11.18 4.60
C LYS A 2 8.77 12.31 4.33
N ARG A 3 9.08 13.24 3.43
CA ARG A 3 8.20 14.37 3.11
C ARG A 3 7.27 14.01 1.97
N ILE A 4 5.95 14.17 2.17
CA ILE A 4 4.91 13.81 1.21
C ILE A 4 4.16 15.07 0.81
N LEU A 5 4.02 15.30 -0.49
CA LEU A 5 3.11 16.30 -1.04
C LEU A 5 1.81 15.61 -1.45
N LEU A 6 0.67 15.96 -0.86
CA LEU A 6 -0.64 15.56 -1.33
C LEU A 6 -1.25 16.68 -2.18
N LEU A 7 -1.43 16.43 -3.46
CA LEU A 7 -2.24 17.27 -4.33
C LEU A 7 -3.69 16.77 -4.36
N ILE A 8 -4.62 17.67 -4.03
CA ILE A 8 -6.06 17.47 -4.14
C ILE A 8 -6.66 18.41 -5.19
N ASN A 9 -7.84 18.07 -5.72
CA ASN A 9 -8.50 18.94 -6.70
C ASN A 9 -9.07 20.24 -6.10
N ALA A 10 -9.55 20.20 -4.85
CA ALA A 10 -10.17 21.33 -4.15
C ALA A 10 -10.38 20.99 -2.66
N HIS A 11 -10.67 22.00 -1.83
CA HIS A 11 -10.92 21.83 -0.39
C HIS A 11 -12.38 21.44 -0.02
N ASN A 12 -13.16 20.90 -0.96
CA ASN A 12 -14.51 20.38 -0.72
C ASN A 12 -14.54 18.84 -0.82
N PRO A 13 -15.56 18.17 -0.24
CA PRO A 13 -15.73 16.73 -0.41
C PRO A 13 -15.91 16.34 -1.89
N PRO A 14 -15.41 15.16 -2.30
CA PRO A 14 -14.75 14.14 -1.47
C PRO A 14 -13.27 14.44 -1.17
N PHE A 15 -12.65 15.41 -1.84
CA PHE A 15 -11.22 15.71 -1.75
C PHE A 15 -10.75 16.10 -0.36
N SER A 16 -11.48 16.97 0.34
CA SER A 16 -11.14 17.34 1.71
C SER A 16 -11.32 16.20 2.72
N GLN A 17 -12.24 15.27 2.46
CA GLN A 17 -12.42 14.07 3.29
C GLN A 17 -11.25 13.10 3.09
N PHE A 18 -10.81 12.90 1.84
CA PHE A 18 -9.61 12.13 1.56
C PHE A 18 -8.38 12.75 2.24
N ALA A 19 -8.18 14.07 2.10
CA ALA A 19 -7.05 14.76 2.71
C ALA A 19 -7.04 14.59 4.24
N SER A 20 -8.18 14.78 4.91
CA SER A 20 -8.28 14.60 6.36
C SER A 20 -8.03 13.16 6.81
N MET A 21 -8.54 12.17 6.06
CA MET A 21 -8.26 10.76 6.33
C MET A 21 -6.76 10.46 6.14
N PHE A 22 -6.18 10.92 5.04
CA PHE A 22 -4.79 10.68 4.70
C PHE A 22 -3.81 11.32 5.68
N GLU A 23 -4.12 12.54 6.15
CA GLU A 23 -3.40 13.23 7.22
C GLU A 23 -3.39 12.39 8.51
N GLY A 24 -4.56 11.88 8.92
CA GLY A 24 -4.66 10.99 10.08
C GLY A 24 -3.83 9.71 9.95
N LEU A 25 -3.75 9.13 8.75
CA LEU A 25 -2.91 7.96 8.49
C LEU A 25 -1.41 8.30 8.56
N VAL A 26 -1.01 9.42 7.97
CA VAL A 26 0.39 9.89 7.96
C VAL A 26 0.86 10.17 9.38
N ASP A 27 0.07 10.90 10.17
CA ASP A 27 0.37 11.22 11.57
C ASP A 27 0.48 9.95 12.42
N GLY A 28 -0.50 9.05 12.29
CA GLY A 28 -0.52 7.78 13.01
C GLY A 28 0.67 6.87 12.68
N ALA A 29 1.17 6.91 11.45
CA ALA A 29 2.34 6.14 11.03
C ALA A 29 3.66 6.68 11.59
N SER A 30 3.73 7.98 11.93
CA SER A 30 4.93 8.67 12.48
C SER A 30 6.21 8.47 11.65
N GLN A 31 6.06 8.21 10.36
CA GLN A 31 7.16 7.97 9.40
C GLN A 31 7.25 9.07 8.35
N PHE A 32 6.15 9.80 8.16
CA PHE A 32 5.94 10.76 7.10
C PHE A 32 5.57 12.13 7.68
N THR A 33 5.81 13.18 6.91
CA THR A 33 5.21 14.51 7.11
C THR A 33 4.42 14.85 5.85
N LEU A 34 3.28 15.53 6.00
CA LEU A 34 2.36 15.80 4.89
C LEU A 34 2.20 17.30 4.66
N ASP A 35 2.42 17.74 3.42
CA ASP A 35 2.00 19.05 2.94
C ASP A 35 0.83 18.84 1.97
N VAL A 36 -0.33 19.48 2.22
CA VAL A 36 -1.54 19.35 1.39
C VAL A 36 -1.74 20.64 0.58
N THR A 37 -2.01 20.51 -0.72
CA THR A 37 -2.28 21.66 -1.59
C THR A 37 -3.30 21.32 -2.69
N ASP A 38 -4.01 22.33 -3.19
CA ASP A 38 -4.75 22.28 -4.46
C ASP A 38 -4.07 23.10 -5.58
N ASP A 39 -2.90 23.70 -5.30
CA ASP A 39 -2.12 24.45 -6.27
C ASP A 39 -1.26 23.51 -7.13
N ARG A 40 -1.70 23.31 -8.38
CA ARG A 40 -1.00 22.49 -9.38
C ARG A 40 0.39 23.01 -9.73
N ASN A 41 0.75 24.26 -9.40
CA ASN A 41 2.13 24.74 -9.57
C ASN A 41 3.14 23.96 -8.72
N ALA A 42 2.71 23.29 -7.65
CA ALA A 42 3.56 22.38 -6.88
C ALA A 42 4.08 21.19 -7.72
N LEU A 43 3.42 20.86 -8.84
CA LEU A 43 3.88 19.81 -9.77
C LEU A 43 5.00 20.25 -10.70
N CYS A 44 5.29 21.55 -10.82
CA CYS A 44 6.38 22.04 -11.69
C CYS A 44 7.75 21.57 -11.18
N ASP A 45 7.93 21.53 -9.86
CA ASP A 45 9.14 21.02 -9.20
C ASP A 45 8.82 20.49 -7.79
N PRO A 46 8.40 19.22 -7.66
CA PRO A 46 8.14 18.59 -6.37
C PRO A 46 9.40 17.94 -5.78
N SER A 47 10.62 18.33 -6.20
CA SER A 47 11.87 17.66 -5.80
C SER A 47 12.21 17.77 -4.30
N ASP A 48 11.59 18.70 -3.58
CA ASP A 48 11.70 18.84 -2.12
C ASP A 48 10.99 17.72 -1.33
N TYR A 49 10.21 16.88 -2.01
CA TYR A 49 9.42 15.79 -1.46
C TYR A 49 9.97 14.41 -1.83
N ASP A 50 9.87 13.46 -0.91
CA ASP A 50 10.23 12.06 -1.15
C ASP A 50 9.18 11.34 -2.01
N ALA A 51 7.90 11.75 -1.91
CA ALA A 51 6.84 11.29 -2.81
C ALA A 51 5.74 12.34 -2.99
N VAL A 52 5.05 12.23 -4.12
CA VAL A 52 3.81 12.96 -4.42
C VAL A 52 2.64 11.98 -4.35
N ALA A 53 1.61 12.32 -3.58
CA ALA A 53 0.32 11.66 -3.56
C ALA A 53 -0.69 12.47 -4.38
N LEU A 54 -1.43 11.80 -5.26
CA LEU A 54 -2.45 12.41 -6.12
C LEU A 54 -3.82 11.87 -5.74
N TYR A 55 -4.67 12.76 -5.21
CA TYR A 55 -6.10 12.54 -5.10
C TYR A 55 -6.82 13.66 -5.87
N ILE A 56 -6.61 13.61 -7.17
CA ILE A 56 -7.10 14.58 -8.14
C ILE A 56 -8.07 13.89 -9.09
N ALA A 57 -9.00 14.68 -9.61
CA ALA A 57 -9.87 14.31 -10.71
C ALA A 57 -9.47 15.11 -11.96
N SER A 58 -10.41 15.25 -12.90
CA SER A 58 -10.26 16.07 -14.11
C SER A 58 -9.68 17.46 -13.83
N GLY A 59 -9.06 18.05 -14.85
CA GLY A 59 -8.54 19.41 -14.81
C GLY A 59 -7.56 19.61 -15.94
N GLU A 60 -6.85 20.73 -15.91
CA GLU A 60 -5.78 21.00 -16.86
C GLU A 60 -4.42 20.98 -16.16
N LEU A 61 -3.42 20.51 -16.89
CA LEU A 61 -2.01 20.66 -16.58
C LEU A 61 -1.39 21.59 -17.62
N THR A 62 -0.57 22.52 -17.16
CA THR A 62 0.35 23.21 -18.06
C THR A 62 1.46 22.26 -18.48
N ARG A 63 2.17 22.61 -19.56
CA ARG A 63 3.33 21.84 -20.03
C ARG A 63 4.40 21.67 -18.95
N ASP A 64 4.62 22.70 -18.13
CA ASP A 64 5.64 22.67 -17.08
C ASP A 64 5.20 21.79 -15.91
N GLN A 65 3.90 21.76 -15.59
CA GLN A 65 3.34 20.86 -14.57
C GLN A 65 3.43 19.40 -15.00
N GLU A 66 3.03 19.06 -16.24
CA GLU A 66 3.13 17.69 -16.78
C GLU A 66 4.59 17.23 -16.82
N LYS A 67 5.50 18.07 -17.31
CA LYS A 67 6.94 17.75 -17.36
C LYS A 67 7.56 17.65 -15.97
N GLY A 68 7.16 18.51 -15.04
CA GLY A 68 7.69 18.53 -13.68
C GLY A 68 7.39 17.23 -12.95
N ILE A 69 6.12 16.80 -12.91
CA ILE A 69 5.75 15.55 -12.22
C ILE A 69 6.31 14.32 -12.93
N THR A 70 6.23 14.24 -14.26
CA THR A 70 6.76 13.09 -15.00
C THR A 70 8.28 13.00 -14.93
N GLY A 71 8.97 14.14 -14.98
CA GLY A 71 10.42 14.24 -14.79
C GLY A 71 10.85 13.86 -13.38
N TYR A 72 10.13 14.33 -12.35
CA TYR A 72 10.37 13.99 -10.95
C TYR A 72 10.33 12.47 -10.73
N VAL A 73 9.24 11.81 -11.14
CA VAL A 73 9.11 10.35 -10.98
C VAL A 73 10.18 9.64 -11.80
N ARG A 74 10.36 10.00 -13.07
CA ARG A 74 11.38 9.40 -13.94
C ARG A 74 12.80 9.46 -13.34
N ASN A 75 13.09 10.48 -12.54
CA ASN A 75 14.39 10.69 -11.90
C ASN A 75 14.54 10.04 -10.51
N GLY A 76 13.51 9.40 -9.97
CA GLY A 76 13.59 8.68 -8.70
C GLY A 76 12.53 9.07 -7.67
N GLY A 77 11.68 10.06 -7.98
CA GLY A 77 10.56 10.44 -7.12
C GLY A 77 9.50 9.34 -6.99
N GLY A 78 8.83 9.29 -5.84
CA GLY A 78 7.72 8.38 -5.59
C GLY A 78 6.37 8.98 -6.01
N LEU A 79 5.47 8.16 -6.57
CA LEU A 79 4.11 8.57 -6.91
C LEU A 79 3.07 7.61 -6.34
N LEU A 80 2.22 8.11 -5.45
CA LEU A 80 1.01 7.42 -4.98
C LEU A 80 -0.22 8.03 -5.68
N ALA A 81 -0.77 7.32 -6.66
CA ALA A 81 -1.95 7.77 -7.40
C ALA A 81 -3.20 7.01 -6.94
N VAL A 82 -4.30 7.73 -6.70
CA VAL A 82 -5.52 7.15 -6.13
C VAL A 82 -6.74 7.52 -6.95
N HIS A 83 -7.60 6.52 -7.20
CA HIS A 83 -8.92 6.64 -7.80
C HIS A 83 -8.90 7.41 -9.13
N THR A 84 -9.44 8.63 -9.16
CA THR A 84 -9.57 9.48 -10.34
C THR A 84 -8.27 10.11 -10.84
N ALA A 85 -7.12 9.81 -10.20
CA ALA A 85 -5.81 10.27 -10.67
C ALA A 85 -5.48 9.78 -12.10
N ASN A 86 -6.16 8.76 -12.61
CA ASN A 86 -6.05 8.28 -13.99
C ASN A 86 -7.27 8.64 -14.88
N ALA A 87 -8.16 9.52 -14.42
CA ALA A 87 -9.39 9.90 -15.11
C ALA A 87 -9.36 11.37 -15.55
N GLY A 88 -9.83 11.66 -16.76
CA GLY A 88 -9.99 13.03 -17.25
C GLY A 88 -8.68 13.79 -17.53
N LEU A 89 -7.56 13.07 -17.64
CA LEU A 89 -6.22 13.61 -17.94
C LEU A 89 -5.52 12.89 -19.11
N ALA A 90 -6.27 12.11 -19.89
CA ALA A 90 -5.74 11.28 -20.99
C ALA A 90 -5.09 12.08 -22.13
N GLN A 91 -5.42 13.37 -22.26
CA GLN A 91 -4.79 14.28 -23.20
C GLN A 91 -3.32 14.58 -22.87
N TYR A 92 -2.89 14.33 -21.63
CA TYR A 92 -1.51 14.50 -21.15
C TYR A 92 -0.75 13.19 -21.32
N ALA A 93 -0.17 13.01 -22.51
CA ALA A 93 0.43 11.74 -22.93
C ALA A 93 1.55 11.28 -21.98
N ASP A 94 2.43 12.18 -21.51
CA ASP A 94 3.52 11.79 -20.62
C ASP A 94 2.99 11.45 -19.21
N TYR A 95 1.95 12.16 -18.77
CA TYR A 95 1.30 11.88 -17.49
C TYR A 95 0.59 10.52 -17.49
N ILE A 96 -0.25 10.26 -18.49
CA ILE A 96 -1.00 9.00 -18.56
C ILE A 96 -0.06 7.82 -18.85
N GLU A 97 1.00 8.05 -19.63
CA GLU A 97 2.05 7.06 -19.83
C GLU A 97 2.80 6.81 -18.53
N MET A 98 3.04 7.78 -17.64
CA MET A 98 3.64 7.57 -16.31
C MET A 98 2.71 6.79 -15.37
N ILE A 99 1.43 7.15 -15.32
CA ILE A 99 0.43 6.44 -14.50
C ILE A 99 0.30 4.99 -14.98
N GLY A 100 0.09 4.78 -16.29
CA GLY A 100 0.10 3.47 -16.95
C GLY A 100 -1.28 2.93 -17.30
N THR A 101 -2.33 3.47 -16.72
CA THR A 101 -3.71 3.17 -17.10
C THR A 101 -4.52 4.43 -17.29
N GLU A 102 -5.61 4.33 -18.04
CA GLU A 102 -6.66 5.35 -18.16
C GLU A 102 -7.99 4.74 -17.71
N PHE A 103 -8.74 5.49 -16.91
CA PHE A 103 -10.13 5.14 -16.60
C PHE A 103 -11.01 5.27 -17.84
N ILE A 104 -11.73 4.20 -18.19
CA ILE A 104 -12.67 4.18 -19.34
C ILE A 104 -14.14 4.07 -18.94
N GLY A 105 -14.43 3.72 -17.69
CA GLY A 105 -15.79 3.61 -17.19
C GLY A 105 -15.88 2.73 -15.94
N HIS A 106 -17.05 2.72 -15.31
CA HIS A 106 -17.40 1.79 -14.25
C HIS A 106 -18.91 1.50 -14.32
N ASP A 107 -19.34 0.38 -13.76
CA ASP A 107 -20.75 0.20 -13.44
C ASP A 107 -21.12 1.03 -12.20
N PRO A 108 -22.42 1.23 -11.89
CA PRO A 108 -22.82 2.03 -10.73
C PRO A 108 -22.16 1.57 -9.43
N LEU A 109 -21.90 2.53 -8.54
CA LEU A 109 -21.37 2.31 -7.19
C LEU A 109 -22.12 1.16 -6.48
N GLY A 110 -21.35 0.23 -5.92
CA GLY A 110 -21.91 -0.96 -5.30
C GLY A 110 -20.89 -1.77 -4.52
N ASP A 111 -21.37 -2.79 -3.82
CA ASP A 111 -20.54 -3.69 -3.04
C ASP A 111 -19.88 -4.76 -3.91
N PHE A 112 -18.58 -4.97 -3.74
CA PHE A 112 -17.84 -6.06 -4.36
C PHE A 112 -16.70 -6.57 -3.49
N ASP A 113 -16.26 -7.79 -3.78
CA ASP A 113 -15.13 -8.41 -3.11
C ASP A 113 -13.83 -8.02 -3.83
N VAL A 114 -12.82 -7.68 -3.06
CA VAL A 114 -11.47 -7.37 -3.50
C VAL A 114 -10.55 -8.50 -3.08
N GLU A 115 -9.66 -8.93 -3.97
CA GLU A 115 -8.60 -9.90 -3.73
C GLU A 115 -7.23 -9.20 -3.77
N VAL A 116 -6.35 -9.56 -2.84
CA VAL A 116 -4.95 -9.10 -2.79
C VAL A 116 -4.01 -10.27 -3.03
N ASP A 117 -3.11 -10.10 -4.00
CA ASP A 117 -2.18 -11.15 -4.44
C ASP A 117 -1.05 -11.37 -3.41
N PRO A 118 -0.85 -12.60 -2.90
CA PRO A 118 0.20 -12.91 -1.93
C PRO A 118 1.63 -12.73 -2.45
N ALA A 119 1.84 -12.67 -3.76
CA ALA A 119 3.15 -12.38 -4.35
C ALA A 119 3.68 -10.98 -3.99
N PHE A 120 2.85 -10.12 -3.41
CA PHE A 120 3.19 -8.76 -3.00
C PHE A 120 3.33 -8.60 -1.49
N ASP A 121 3.37 -9.69 -0.72
CA ASP A 121 3.62 -9.62 0.74
C ASP A 121 4.92 -8.90 1.08
N ASP A 122 5.83 -8.78 0.12
CA ASP A 122 7.07 -8.06 0.29
C ASP A 122 6.95 -6.54 0.32
N ILE A 123 5.89 -6.04 -0.29
CA ILE A 123 5.60 -4.62 -0.44
C ILE A 123 4.37 -4.25 0.40
N LEU A 124 3.40 -5.15 0.46
CA LEU A 124 2.12 -5.02 1.15
C LEU A 124 1.97 -6.10 2.24
N PRO A 125 2.88 -6.16 3.23
CA PRO A 125 2.88 -7.22 4.23
C PRO A 125 1.61 -7.21 5.07
N ARG A 126 1.04 -8.38 5.39
CA ARG A 126 -0.10 -8.53 6.31
C ARG A 126 -1.38 -7.82 5.86
N MET A 127 -1.57 -7.61 4.56
CA MET A 127 -2.88 -7.24 4.02
C MET A 127 -3.87 -8.39 4.15
N SER A 128 -5.16 -8.09 4.33
CA SER A 128 -6.21 -9.10 4.17
C SER A 128 -6.15 -9.68 2.75
N ARG A 129 -6.33 -11.00 2.63
CA ARG A 129 -6.34 -11.68 1.31
C ARG A 129 -7.55 -11.34 0.48
N SER A 130 -8.66 -11.06 1.16
CA SER A 130 -9.86 -10.56 0.56
C SER A 130 -10.63 -9.67 1.52
N PHE A 131 -11.30 -8.65 1.01
CA PHE A 131 -12.21 -7.81 1.78
C PHE A 131 -13.35 -7.30 0.89
N ARG A 132 -14.47 -6.94 1.51
CA ARG A 132 -15.63 -6.41 0.80
C ARG A 132 -15.68 -4.90 0.96
N VAL A 133 -15.81 -4.18 -0.15
CA VAL A 133 -15.87 -2.72 -0.19
C VAL A 133 -17.07 -2.25 -1.01
N GLN A 134 -17.61 -1.07 -0.67
CA GLN A 134 -18.60 -0.37 -1.49
C GLN A 134 -17.91 0.77 -2.24
N ASP A 135 -17.70 0.60 -3.54
CA ASP A 135 -16.96 1.54 -4.39
C ASP A 135 -17.40 1.40 -5.87
N GLU A 136 -16.67 2.04 -6.78
CA GLU A 136 -16.79 1.87 -8.22
C GLU A 136 -15.73 0.85 -8.72
N CYS A 137 -16.17 -0.30 -9.23
CA CYS A 137 -15.26 -1.25 -9.85
C CYS A 137 -14.89 -0.76 -11.26
N TYR A 138 -13.70 -0.17 -11.39
CA TYR A 138 -13.24 0.48 -12.61
C TYR A 138 -12.95 -0.53 -13.74
N ASN A 139 -13.32 -0.12 -14.95
CA ASN A 139 -12.73 -0.60 -16.19
C ASN A 139 -11.62 0.38 -16.58
N MET A 140 -10.44 -0.16 -16.92
CA MET A 140 -9.27 0.64 -17.28
C MET A 140 -8.60 0.12 -18.55
N ASP A 141 -8.15 1.04 -19.39
CA ASP A 141 -7.25 0.73 -20.51
C ASP A 141 -5.79 0.86 -20.06
N ILE A 142 -4.94 -0.06 -20.52
CA ILE A 142 -3.49 0.04 -20.34
C ILE A 142 -2.93 1.04 -21.36
N LYS A 143 -2.15 2.02 -20.89
CA LYS A 143 -1.57 3.13 -21.69
C LYS A 143 -0.05 3.11 -21.72
N THR A 144 0.56 1.98 -21.38
CA THR A 144 2.01 1.79 -21.40
C THR A 144 2.34 0.39 -21.90
N GLU A 145 3.50 0.27 -22.55
CA GLU A 145 4.09 -1.03 -22.91
C GLU A 145 4.88 -1.64 -21.73
N ALA A 146 5.18 -0.84 -20.70
CA ALA A 146 5.89 -1.31 -19.52
C ALA A 146 4.98 -2.23 -18.67
N PRO A 147 5.53 -3.28 -18.04
CA PRO A 147 4.74 -4.20 -17.25
C PRO A 147 4.15 -3.50 -16.02
N LEU A 148 2.85 -3.70 -15.79
CA LEU A 148 2.16 -3.35 -14.55
C LEU A 148 2.11 -4.58 -13.64
N ARG A 149 2.54 -4.43 -12.39
CA ARG A 149 2.52 -5.49 -11.38
C ARG A 149 1.23 -5.39 -10.57
N TRP A 150 0.19 -6.08 -11.01
CA TRP A 150 -1.14 -6.04 -10.41
C TRP A 150 -1.19 -6.77 -9.06
N PHE A 151 -1.45 -6.04 -7.98
CA PHE A 151 -1.54 -6.61 -6.63
C PHE A 151 -2.99 -6.74 -6.15
N GLN A 152 -3.94 -6.00 -6.73
CA GLN A 152 -5.32 -5.92 -6.26
C GLN A 152 -6.31 -6.08 -7.40
N HIS A 153 -7.35 -6.88 -7.18
CA HIS A 153 -8.37 -7.19 -8.18
C HIS A 153 -9.76 -7.19 -7.54
N GLY A 154 -10.77 -6.66 -8.25
CA GLY A 154 -12.17 -6.74 -7.84
C GLY A 154 -12.89 -7.89 -8.53
N ILE A 155 -13.79 -8.56 -7.82
CA ILE A 155 -14.69 -9.55 -8.41
C ILE A 155 -16.00 -8.87 -8.75
N TRP A 156 -16.23 -8.61 -10.03
CA TRP A 156 -17.38 -7.88 -10.52
C TRP A 156 -18.02 -8.58 -11.71
N LYS A 157 -19.34 -8.79 -11.66
CA LYS A 157 -20.09 -9.56 -12.68
C LYS A 157 -19.45 -10.93 -12.99
N LEU A 158 -18.90 -11.59 -11.97
CA LEU A 158 -18.17 -12.87 -12.07
C LEU A 158 -16.85 -12.80 -12.86
N GLU A 159 -16.34 -11.58 -13.11
CA GLU A 159 -15.05 -11.33 -13.74
C GLU A 159 -14.07 -10.73 -12.73
N ARG A 160 -12.78 -11.01 -12.94
CA ARG A 160 -11.71 -10.51 -12.10
C ARG A 160 -11.11 -9.25 -12.74
N GLN A 161 -11.51 -8.09 -12.24
CA GLN A 161 -11.10 -6.78 -12.75
C GLN A 161 -9.83 -6.30 -12.06
N PRO A 162 -8.83 -5.81 -12.80
CA PRO A 162 -7.61 -5.29 -12.20
C PRO A 162 -7.88 -3.90 -11.57
N LEU A 163 -7.55 -3.72 -10.29
CA LEU A 163 -7.86 -2.49 -9.55
C LEU A 163 -6.65 -1.80 -8.92
N GLY A 164 -5.54 -2.49 -8.70
CA GLY A 164 -4.35 -1.86 -8.13
C GLY A 164 -3.06 -2.50 -8.61
N TYR A 165 -2.05 -1.67 -8.86
CA TYR A 165 -0.77 -2.09 -9.41
C TYR A 165 0.40 -1.25 -8.92
N LEU A 166 1.57 -1.87 -9.03
CA LEU A 166 2.86 -1.21 -8.87
C LEU A 166 3.55 -1.12 -10.22
N ARG A 167 4.38 -0.09 -10.38
CA ARG A 167 5.15 0.13 -11.59
C ARG A 167 6.43 0.88 -11.31
N ASP A 168 7.49 0.50 -12.01
CA ASP A 168 8.70 1.31 -12.11
C ASP A 168 8.59 2.29 -13.28
N TYR A 169 8.96 3.55 -13.05
CA TYR A 169 8.96 4.60 -14.07
C TYR A 169 10.28 5.35 -14.06
N GLY A 170 11.14 5.07 -15.05
CA GLY A 170 12.53 5.50 -15.01
C GLY A 170 13.22 4.92 -13.78
N LYS A 171 13.63 5.78 -12.84
CA LYS A 171 14.21 5.40 -11.54
C LYS A 171 13.21 5.46 -10.39
N GLY A 172 12.03 6.04 -10.61
CA GLY A 172 10.99 6.19 -9.59
C GLY A 172 10.01 5.03 -9.57
N ARG A 173 9.08 5.12 -8.63
CA ARG A 173 8.09 4.09 -8.35
C ARG A 173 6.70 4.69 -8.31
N VAL A 174 5.77 4.00 -8.93
CA VAL A 174 4.36 4.35 -8.99
C VAL A 174 3.56 3.27 -8.28
N PHE A 175 2.71 3.69 -7.35
CA PHE A 175 1.64 2.89 -6.78
C PHE A 175 0.32 3.47 -7.28
N TYR A 176 -0.56 2.63 -7.79
CA TYR A 176 -1.91 3.03 -8.16
C TYR A 176 -2.96 2.11 -7.53
N THR A 177 -4.05 2.69 -7.05
CA THR A 177 -5.29 1.96 -6.71
C THR A 177 -6.49 2.70 -7.30
N ALA A 178 -7.40 1.96 -7.92
CA ALA A 178 -8.67 2.43 -8.45
C ALA A 178 -9.73 2.66 -7.36
N LEU A 179 -9.53 2.09 -6.17
CA LEU A 179 -10.42 2.33 -5.03
C LEU A 179 -10.28 3.77 -4.54
N GLY A 180 -11.36 4.28 -3.94
CA GLY A 180 -11.37 5.56 -3.25
C GLY A 180 -12.38 6.57 -3.80
N HIS A 181 -13.61 6.15 -4.14
CA HIS A 181 -14.65 7.08 -4.59
C HIS A 181 -15.01 8.14 -3.55
N ASP A 182 -15.30 7.70 -2.32
CA ASP A 182 -15.72 8.60 -1.25
C ASP A 182 -15.45 8.02 0.16
N ASN A 183 -16.04 8.67 1.16
CA ASN A 183 -15.89 8.32 2.56
C ASN A 183 -16.24 6.86 2.90
N ARG A 184 -17.07 6.17 2.12
CA ARG A 184 -17.37 4.73 2.31
C ARG A 184 -16.12 3.88 2.20
N THR A 185 -15.26 4.20 1.22
CA THR A 185 -13.96 3.55 1.04
C THR A 185 -12.91 4.13 1.97
N PHE A 186 -12.92 5.45 2.23
CA PHE A 186 -11.88 6.10 3.04
C PHE A 186 -11.82 5.56 4.48
N VAL A 187 -12.94 5.13 5.04
CA VAL A 187 -12.99 4.56 6.40
C VAL A 187 -12.68 3.05 6.43
N HIS A 188 -12.45 2.42 5.28
CA HIS A 188 -12.16 0.98 5.21
C HIS A 188 -10.70 0.71 5.61
N ALA A 189 -10.49 -0.17 6.60
CA ALA A 189 -9.17 -0.45 7.15
C ALA A 189 -8.17 -0.95 6.09
N ASP A 190 -8.57 -1.91 5.25
CA ASP A 190 -7.67 -2.39 4.17
C ASP A 190 -7.35 -1.31 3.14
N PHE A 191 -8.25 -0.35 2.88
CA PHE A 191 -7.96 0.76 1.98
C PHE A 191 -6.92 1.70 2.60
N GLN A 192 -7.08 2.03 3.86
CA GLN A 192 -6.12 2.86 4.60
C GLN A 192 -4.73 2.20 4.70
N ASP A 193 -4.71 0.90 4.98
CA ASP A 193 -3.49 0.12 5.18
C ASP A 193 -2.66 0.02 3.87
N GLN A 194 -3.32 -0.20 2.72
CA GLN A 194 -2.62 -0.19 1.44
C GLN A 194 -2.06 1.18 1.06
N LEU A 195 -2.68 2.29 1.47
CA LEU A 195 -2.15 3.64 1.19
C LEU A 195 -0.84 3.91 1.93
N ILE A 196 -0.76 3.54 3.21
CA ILE A 196 0.47 3.69 4.00
C ILE A 196 1.58 2.78 3.51
N LYS A 197 1.27 1.53 3.16
CA LYS A 197 2.26 0.60 2.57
C LYS A 197 2.68 1.04 1.17
N GLY A 198 1.75 1.59 0.39
CA GLY A 198 2.01 2.23 -0.89
C GLY A 198 2.98 3.41 -0.76
N LEU A 199 2.77 4.29 0.23
CA LEU A 199 3.72 5.37 0.54
C LEU A 199 5.12 4.83 0.87
N ARG A 200 5.23 3.80 1.72
CA ARG A 200 6.51 3.17 2.04
C ARG A 200 7.21 2.66 0.77
N TYR A 201 6.47 1.97 -0.10
CA TYR A 201 6.98 1.45 -1.37
C TYR A 201 7.55 2.54 -2.27
N VAL A 202 6.77 3.61 -2.51
CA VAL A 202 7.17 4.68 -3.44
C VAL A 202 8.29 5.54 -2.86
N CYS A 203 8.39 5.65 -1.53
CA CYS A 203 9.48 6.33 -0.84
C CYS A 203 10.78 5.52 -0.74
N GLY A 204 10.83 4.31 -1.31
CA GLY A 204 12.03 3.48 -1.24
C GLY A 204 12.28 2.85 0.12
N MET A 205 11.29 2.86 1.03
CA MET A 205 11.49 2.40 2.40
C MET A 205 11.55 0.89 2.44
N THR A 206 12.59 0.37 3.07
CA THR A 206 12.71 -1.05 3.40
C THR A 206 12.32 -1.27 4.86
N ASP A 207 11.85 -2.47 5.17
CA ASP A 207 11.68 -2.87 6.57
C ASP A 207 13.04 -2.88 7.28
N GLY A 208 13.02 -2.62 8.59
CA GLY A 208 14.19 -2.79 9.45
C GLY A 208 14.44 -4.27 9.76
N SER A 209 15.30 -4.53 10.75
CA SER A 209 15.49 -5.90 11.26
C SER A 209 14.16 -6.51 11.71
N PRO A 210 13.98 -7.84 11.56
CA PRO A 210 12.78 -8.52 12.04
C PRO A 210 12.48 -8.20 13.51
N VAL A 211 11.20 -8.09 13.85
CA VAL A 211 10.75 -8.04 15.23
C VAL A 211 10.95 -9.43 15.82
N ARG A 212 11.85 -9.53 16.81
CA ARG A 212 12.10 -10.79 17.51
C ARG A 212 11.00 -11.01 18.55
N ILE A 213 10.30 -12.13 18.42
CA ILE A 213 9.18 -12.53 19.27
C ILE A 213 9.65 -13.64 20.21
N GLY A 214 9.44 -13.46 21.50
CA GLY A 214 9.62 -14.52 22.50
C GLY A 214 8.31 -15.24 22.77
N LEU A 215 8.31 -16.57 22.80
CA LEU A 215 7.16 -17.37 23.26
C LEU A 215 7.33 -17.69 24.75
N VAL A 216 6.34 -17.30 25.56
CA VAL A 216 6.29 -17.66 26.99
C VAL A 216 5.18 -18.68 27.19
N GLY A 217 5.56 -19.88 27.64
CA GLY A 217 4.70 -21.05 27.68
C GLY A 217 4.64 -21.76 26.33
N TYR A 218 5.33 -22.89 26.21
CA TYR A 218 5.34 -23.72 25.01
C TYR A 218 4.49 -24.95 25.26
N GLY A 219 3.18 -24.88 25.00
CA GLY A 219 2.30 -26.03 25.20
C GLY A 219 2.42 -27.04 24.04
N PRO A 220 3.11 -28.20 24.18
CA PRO A 220 3.26 -29.15 23.07
C PRO A 220 1.98 -29.94 22.82
N LEU A 221 1.04 -29.95 23.78
CA LEU A 221 -0.22 -30.66 23.65
C LEU A 221 -1.00 -30.15 22.43
N PHE A 222 -1.40 -31.08 21.57
CA PHE A 222 -2.09 -30.81 20.31
C PHE A 222 -1.29 -29.93 19.34
N GLY A 223 0.03 -29.81 19.52
CA GLY A 223 0.90 -29.00 18.66
C GLY A 223 0.70 -27.49 18.80
N MET A 224 0.17 -27.00 19.93
CA MET A 224 -0.14 -25.57 20.09
C MET A 224 1.10 -24.67 20.10
N GLY A 225 2.18 -25.08 20.80
CA GLY A 225 3.45 -24.35 20.80
C GLY A 225 4.06 -24.26 19.40
N ARG A 226 4.02 -25.37 18.66
CA ARG A 226 4.41 -25.43 17.24
C ARG A 226 3.56 -24.52 16.36
N HIS A 227 2.25 -24.56 16.53
CA HIS A 227 1.34 -23.73 15.74
C HIS A 227 1.67 -22.24 15.90
N HIS A 228 1.86 -21.77 17.13
CA HIS A 228 2.18 -20.35 17.38
C HIS A 228 3.54 -19.94 16.81
N SER A 229 4.56 -20.78 16.96
CA SER A 229 5.89 -20.53 16.39
C SER A 229 5.88 -20.55 14.85
N GLU A 230 5.15 -21.47 14.23
CA GLU A 230 4.95 -21.49 12.78
C GLU A 230 4.19 -20.25 12.29
N GLN A 231 3.21 -19.73 13.04
CA GLN A 231 2.55 -18.47 12.70
C GLN A 231 3.50 -17.27 12.79
N ILE A 232 4.43 -17.25 13.77
CA ILE A 232 5.48 -16.23 13.85
C ILE A 232 6.37 -16.33 12.59
N ALA A 233 6.83 -17.53 12.24
CA ALA A 233 7.69 -17.75 11.07
C ALA A 233 6.98 -17.44 9.73
N ALA A 234 5.68 -17.69 9.63
CA ALA A 234 4.87 -17.36 8.47
C ALA A 234 4.53 -15.86 8.36
N THR A 235 4.72 -15.10 9.44
CA THR A 235 4.46 -13.66 9.46
C THR A 235 5.70 -12.89 9.02
N ARG A 236 5.65 -12.30 7.83
CA ARG A 236 6.76 -11.47 7.32
C ARG A 236 7.14 -10.38 8.33
N GLY A 237 8.44 -10.27 8.57
CA GLY A 237 9.03 -9.27 9.47
C GLY A 237 9.05 -9.72 10.93
N PHE A 238 8.54 -10.90 11.27
CA PHE A 238 8.68 -11.50 12.59
C PHE A 238 9.72 -12.63 12.55
N GLU A 239 10.34 -12.86 13.70
CA GLU A 239 11.31 -13.95 13.90
C GLU A 239 11.07 -14.53 15.29
N LEU A 240 11.04 -15.86 15.43
CA LEU A 240 11.04 -16.49 16.75
C LEU A 240 12.43 -16.29 17.37
N GLY A 241 12.50 -15.42 18.38
CA GLY A 241 13.76 -15.03 19.00
C GLY A 241 14.15 -15.87 20.21
N ALA A 242 13.18 -16.47 20.90
CA ALA A 242 13.38 -17.33 22.07
C ALA A 242 12.09 -18.06 22.48
N VAL A 243 12.22 -19.13 23.27
CA VAL A 243 11.12 -19.76 24.00
C VAL A 243 11.47 -19.81 25.49
N CYS A 244 10.50 -19.50 26.34
CA CYS A 244 10.61 -19.63 27.79
C CYS A 244 9.47 -20.50 28.32
N ASP A 245 9.80 -21.54 29.09
CA ASP A 245 8.84 -22.35 29.83
C ASP A 245 9.50 -22.92 31.09
N ARG A 246 8.77 -22.94 32.21
CA ARG A 246 9.26 -23.47 33.48
C ARG A 246 9.27 -25.00 33.54
N ASP A 247 8.55 -25.65 32.64
CA ASP A 247 8.48 -27.10 32.54
C ASP A 247 9.57 -27.60 31.56
N PRO A 248 10.63 -28.28 32.04
CA PRO A 248 11.73 -28.72 31.18
C PRO A 248 11.27 -29.65 30.05
N ALA A 249 10.20 -30.42 30.25
CA ALA A 249 9.66 -31.30 29.21
C ALA A 249 9.05 -30.50 28.04
N ARG A 250 8.54 -29.30 28.31
CA ARG A 250 8.00 -28.39 27.29
C ARG A 250 9.10 -27.66 26.53
N LEU A 251 10.17 -27.29 27.21
CA LEU A 251 11.36 -26.74 26.56
C LEU A 251 12.03 -27.77 25.65
N GLU A 252 12.09 -29.03 26.07
CA GLU A 252 12.63 -30.10 25.22
C GLU A 252 11.79 -30.28 23.96
N ALA A 253 10.46 -30.33 24.09
CA ALA A 253 9.57 -30.36 22.93
C ALA A 253 9.77 -29.13 22.02
N ALA A 254 10.00 -27.94 22.59
CA ALA A 254 10.32 -26.75 21.81
C ALA A 254 11.65 -26.88 21.05
N ARG A 255 12.70 -27.46 21.64
CA ARG A 255 13.98 -27.73 20.96
C ARG A 255 13.81 -28.69 19.79
N GLU A 256 13.09 -29.78 20.02
CA GLU A 256 12.83 -30.78 18.97
C GLU A 256 12.08 -30.16 17.78
N GLU A 257 11.13 -29.26 18.03
CA GLU A 257 10.28 -28.67 17.00
C GLU A 257 10.87 -27.42 16.32
N GLN A 258 11.59 -26.57 17.06
CA GLN A 258 12.09 -25.27 16.56
C GLN A 258 13.59 -25.29 16.20
N GLY A 259 14.32 -26.31 16.66
CA GLY A 259 15.77 -26.44 16.48
C GLY A 259 16.58 -25.76 17.59
N GLU A 260 17.86 -26.12 17.66
CA GLU A 260 18.80 -25.67 18.71
C GLU A 260 19.23 -24.20 18.58
N ASP A 261 19.00 -23.58 17.42
CA ASP A 261 19.37 -22.19 17.17
C ASP A 261 18.46 -21.19 17.89
N VAL A 262 17.27 -21.63 18.34
CA VAL A 262 16.34 -20.81 19.13
C VAL A 262 16.70 -20.92 20.62
N PRO A 263 17.09 -19.82 21.29
CA PRO A 263 17.39 -19.83 22.71
C PRO A 263 16.19 -20.26 23.56
N MET A 264 16.44 -21.14 24.53
CA MET A 264 15.45 -21.71 25.44
C MET A 264 15.78 -21.31 26.88
N PHE A 265 14.79 -20.82 27.63
CA PHE A 265 14.97 -20.33 29.00
C PHE A 265 13.96 -20.97 29.97
N GLU A 266 14.41 -21.40 31.15
CA GLU A 266 13.53 -21.90 32.21
C GLU A 266 12.90 -20.78 33.05
N ASP A 267 13.45 -19.57 32.96
CA ASP A 267 13.05 -18.36 33.65
C ASP A 267 12.96 -17.16 32.69
N ALA A 268 12.00 -16.27 32.97
CA ALA A 268 11.68 -15.09 32.17
C ALA A 268 12.31 -13.81 32.73
#